data_AF-A0A285KZB3-F1
#
_entry.id   AF-A0A285KZB3-F1
#
_cell.length_a   1.000
_cell.length_b   1.000
_cell.length_c   1.000
_cell.angle_alpha   90.00
_cell.angle_beta   90.00
_cell.angle_gamma   90.00
#
_symmetry.space_group_name_H-M   'P 1'
#
loop_
_entity.id
_entity.type
_entity.pdbx_description
1 polymer ?
#
loop_
_entity_poly.entity_id
_entity_poly.type
_entity_poly.pdbx_seq_one_letter_code
_entity_poly.pdbx_strand_id
1 'polypeptide(L)'
;MSAQDLPPELVDIIGGYDLAFLVSIGDLGPHTTPHHPVLDTNRFRIPAPGPVTCRNITANPAVTLLWPPATPTGHVLIIDGHAALDDDFTLEVVPTQAVLHHTGTAGAMSRRCGDCRRFNLAPPYMLGRTNRLPHGTGR
;
A
#
# COMPACT_ATOMS: atom_id res chain seq x y z
N MET A 1 -25.12 1.37 -4.71
CA MET A 1 -23.95 1.73 -3.89
C MET A 1 -23.10 0.47 -3.80
N SER A 2 -22.20 0.27 -4.76
CA SER A 2 -21.62 -1.05 -5.07
C SER A 2 -20.10 -1.01 -4.93
N ALA A 3 -19.53 -2.03 -4.29
CA ALA A 3 -18.09 -2.36 -4.21
C ALA A 3 -17.12 -1.23 -3.78
N GLN A 4 -17.47 -0.56 -2.68
CA GLN A 4 -16.61 0.13 -1.69
C GLN A 4 -15.35 0.85 -2.22
N ASP A 5 -15.57 2.08 -2.69
CA ASP A 5 -14.52 3.04 -2.99
C ASP A 5 -13.69 3.43 -1.75
N LEU A 6 -12.46 3.91 -1.97
CA LEU A 6 -11.66 4.54 -0.93
C LEU A 6 -12.49 5.66 -0.26
N PRO A 7 -12.38 5.85 1.07
CA PRO A 7 -13.04 6.96 1.74
C PRO A 7 -12.71 8.28 1.04
N PRO A 8 -13.70 9.13 0.70
CA PRO A 8 -13.44 10.38 -0.03
C PRO A 8 -12.38 11.26 0.63
N GLU A 9 -12.39 11.33 1.97
CA GLU A 9 -11.37 12.04 2.74
C GLU A 9 -9.95 11.49 2.54
N LEU A 10 -9.79 10.18 2.31
CA LEU A 10 -8.49 9.58 2.03
C LEU A 10 -8.05 9.92 0.61
N VAL A 11 -8.97 9.94 -0.35
CA VAL A 11 -8.69 10.39 -1.73
C VAL A 11 -8.18 11.83 -1.74
N ASP A 12 -8.86 12.71 -0.99
CA ASP A 12 -8.43 14.11 -0.84
C ASP A 12 -7.04 14.23 -0.20
N ILE A 13 -6.76 13.43 0.83
CA ILE A 13 -5.44 13.37 1.48
C ILE A 13 -4.36 12.91 0.50
N ILE A 14 -4.62 11.83 -0.25
CA ILE A 14 -3.68 11.30 -1.26
C ILE A 14 -3.34 12.37 -2.29
N GLY A 15 -4.33 13.15 -2.74
CA GLY A 15 -4.13 14.25 -3.70
C GLY A 15 -3.21 15.38 -3.20
N GLY A 16 -2.90 15.41 -1.90
CA GLY A 16 -1.94 16.34 -1.31
C GLY A 16 -0.47 15.87 -1.34
N TYR A 17 -0.20 14.65 -1.81
CA TYR A 17 1.15 14.10 -1.91
C TYR A 17 1.53 13.80 -3.36
N ASP A 18 2.82 13.89 -3.64
CA ASP A 18 3.38 13.66 -4.99
C ASP A 18 4.30 12.43 -4.99
N LEU A 19 5.45 12.54 -4.32
CA LEU A 19 6.45 11.47 -4.26
C LEU A 19 6.10 10.43 -3.19
N ALA A 20 6.01 9.16 -3.60
CA ALA A 20 5.92 8.00 -2.70
C ALA A 20 7.20 7.17 -2.76
N PHE A 21 7.50 6.48 -1.66
CA PHE A 21 8.43 5.38 -1.64
C PHE A 21 7.66 4.06 -1.65
N LEU A 22 7.88 3.24 -2.68
CA LEU A 22 7.44 1.86 -2.72
C LEU A 22 8.45 1.00 -1.97
N VAL A 23 7.97 0.33 -0.92
CA VAL A 23 8.71 -0.65 -0.14
C VAL A 23 8.22 -2.04 -0.54
N SER A 24 9.11 -2.82 -1.15
CA SER A 24 8.92 -4.23 -1.45
C SER A 24 9.84 -5.08 -0.58
N ILE A 25 9.50 -6.35 -0.36
CA ILE A 25 10.33 -7.25 0.46
C ILE A 25 11.05 -8.25 -0.44
N GLY A 26 12.38 -8.23 -0.42
CA GLY A 26 13.23 -9.23 -1.07
C GLY A 26 14.00 -10.07 -0.05
N ASP A 27 14.86 -10.96 -0.56
CA ASP A 27 15.62 -11.90 0.28
C ASP A 27 16.61 -11.23 1.24
N LEU A 28 17.11 -10.04 0.88
CA LEU A 28 18.05 -9.26 1.68
C LEU A 28 17.34 -8.24 2.59
N GLY A 29 16.00 -8.26 2.65
CA GLY A 29 15.18 -7.33 3.41
C GLY A 29 14.42 -6.33 2.52
N PRO A 30 13.95 -5.21 3.11
CA PRO A 30 13.15 -4.23 2.39
C PRO A 30 13.97 -3.52 1.32
N HIS A 31 13.36 -3.39 0.14
CA HIS A 31 13.87 -2.62 -0.98
C HIS A 31 12.93 -1.44 -1.25
N THR A 32 13.49 -0.23 -1.17
CA THR A 32 12.74 1.02 -1.25
C THR A 32 13.09 1.78 -2.52
N THR A 33 12.08 2.17 -3.30
CA THR A 33 12.25 2.93 -4.55
C THR A 33 11.27 4.11 -4.63
N PRO A 34 11.69 5.29 -5.11
CA PRO A 34 10.81 6.45 -5.27
C PRO A 34 9.93 6.32 -6.53
N HIS A 35 8.67 6.72 -6.43
CA HIS A 35 7.67 6.70 -7.51
C HIS A 35 6.66 7.84 -7.37
N HIS A 36 5.91 8.11 -8.43
CA HIS A 36 4.73 8.99 -8.43
C HIS A 36 3.48 8.15 -8.72
N PRO A 37 2.89 7.48 -7.70
CA PRO A 37 1.76 6.59 -7.92
C PRO A 37 0.53 7.37 -8.37
N VAL A 38 -0.14 6.88 -9.40
CA VAL A 38 -1.40 7.45 -9.86
C VAL A 38 -2.55 6.66 -9.27
N LEU A 39 -3.44 7.32 -8.51
CA LEU A 39 -4.67 6.70 -8.03
C LEU A 39 -5.68 6.63 -9.18
N ASP A 40 -6.05 5.41 -9.57
CA ASP A 40 -7.13 5.13 -10.52
C ASP A 40 -8.21 4.30 -9.82
N THR A 41 -9.39 4.89 -9.69
CA THR A 41 -10.55 4.32 -8.99
C THR A 41 -10.23 3.99 -7.53
N ASN A 42 -9.62 2.82 -7.26
CA ASN A 42 -9.23 2.33 -5.93
C ASN A 42 -7.87 1.64 -5.92
N ARG A 43 -7.04 1.86 -6.94
CA ARG A 43 -5.74 1.20 -7.14
C ARG A 43 -4.68 2.23 -7.44
N PHE A 44 -3.46 1.99 -6.98
CA PHE A 44 -2.32 2.80 -7.40
C PHE A 44 -1.64 2.14 -8.59
N ARG A 45 -1.46 2.90 -9.66
CA ARG A 45 -0.65 2.51 -10.82
C ARG A 45 0.74 3.11 -10.68
N ILE A 46 1.76 2.28 -10.82
CA ILE A 46 3.17 2.68 -10.82
C ILE A 46 3.81 2.16 -12.11
N PRO A 47 4.09 3.03 -13.08
CA PRO A 47 4.66 2.62 -14.36
C PRO A 47 6.13 2.23 -14.20
N ALA A 48 6.57 1.25 -14.98
CA ALA A 48 7.98 0.85 -15.12
C ALA A 48 8.74 0.64 -13.78
N PRO A 49 8.23 -0.21 -12.86
CA PRO A 49 8.98 -0.63 -11.69
C PRO A 49 10.32 -1.28 -12.10
N GLY A 50 11.37 -1.01 -11.31
CA GLY A 50 12.68 -1.60 -11.59
C GLY A 50 12.68 -3.13 -11.46
N PRO A 51 13.63 -3.84 -12.11
CA PRO A 51 13.63 -5.31 -12.18
C PRO A 51 13.72 -6.00 -10.81
N VAL A 52 14.39 -5.37 -9.83
CA VAL A 52 14.44 -5.86 -8.45
C VAL A 52 13.06 -5.78 -7.80
N THR A 53 12.34 -4.68 -8.01
CA THR A 53 10.97 -4.53 -7.52
C THR A 53 10.08 -5.58 -8.16
N CYS A 54 10.11 -5.75 -9.49
CA CYS A 54 9.33 -6.78 -10.18
C CYS A 54 9.57 -8.18 -9.61
N ARG A 55 10.84 -8.55 -9.43
CA ARG A 55 11.20 -9.85 -8.82
C ARG A 55 10.65 -9.99 -7.41
N ASN A 56 10.78 -8.95 -6.58
CA ASN A 56 10.27 -8.97 -5.21
C ASN A 56 8.74 -9.14 -5.19
N ILE A 57 8.00 -8.42 -6.04
CA ILE A 57 6.54 -8.51 -6.12
C ILE A 57 6.06 -9.90 -6.56
N THR A 58 6.71 -10.49 -7.56
CA THR A 58 6.37 -11.84 -8.02
C THR A 58 6.55 -12.89 -6.92
N ALA A 59 7.55 -12.70 -6.05
CA ALA A 59 7.81 -13.60 -4.91
C ALA A 59 6.95 -13.28 -3.68
N ASN A 60 6.69 -12.00 -3.41
CA ASN A 60 5.92 -11.50 -2.29
C ASN A 60 5.12 -10.25 -2.70
N PRO A 61 3.78 -10.37 -2.86
CA PRO A 61 2.96 -9.26 -3.33
C PRO A 61 2.74 -8.18 -2.26
N ALA A 62 3.08 -8.42 -0.98
CA ALA A 62 2.88 -7.42 0.06
C ALA A 62 3.84 -6.23 -0.13
N VAL A 63 3.27 -5.03 -0.17
CA VAL A 63 4.00 -3.78 -0.33
C VAL A 63 3.49 -2.70 0.61
N THR A 64 4.33 -1.68 0.81
CA THR A 64 3.94 -0.43 1.44
C THR A 64 4.25 0.73 0.49
N LEU A 65 3.31 1.65 0.32
CA LEU A 65 3.54 2.98 -0.23
C LEU A 65 3.64 3.97 0.93
N LEU A 66 4.74 4.70 0.98
CA LEU A 66 5.01 5.71 2.01
C LEU A 66 5.21 7.06 1.34
N TRP A 67 4.34 8.02 1.64
CA TRP A 67 4.56 9.41 1.26
C TRP A 67 5.14 10.18 2.45
N PRO A 68 6.35 10.73 2.32
CA PRO A 68 6.95 11.56 3.35
C PRO A 68 6.17 12.87 3.50
N PRO A 69 6.31 13.58 4.63
CA PRO A 69 5.63 14.84 4.83
C PRO A 69 6.24 15.91 3.90
N ALA A 70 5.38 16.73 3.28
CA ALA A 70 5.82 17.85 2.46
C ALA A 70 6.48 18.99 3.28
N THR A 71 6.23 19.02 4.59
CA THR A 71 6.79 20.00 5.52
C THR A 71 7.29 19.32 6.79
N PRO A 72 8.22 19.93 7.56
CA PRO A 72 8.75 19.32 8.79
C PRO A 72 7.69 19.01 9.88
N THR A 73 6.52 19.65 9.81
CA THR A 73 5.40 19.45 10.75
C THR A 73 4.23 18.72 10.09
N GLY A 74 4.45 18.13 8.92
CA GLY A 74 3.41 17.49 8.12
C GLY A 74 2.97 16.13 8.66
N HIS A 75 2.31 15.38 7.78
CA HIS A 75 1.93 14.01 8.05
C HIS A 75 2.68 13.08 7.09
N VAL A 76 2.99 11.88 7.55
CA VAL A 76 3.44 10.77 6.72
C VAL A 76 2.19 9.96 6.39
N LEU A 77 1.91 9.77 5.12
CA LEU A 77 0.87 8.83 4.69
C LEU A 77 1.52 7.48 4.40
N ILE A 78 0.99 6.43 5.00
CA ILE A 78 1.41 5.05 4.79
C ILE A 78 0.21 4.27 4.29
N ILE A 79 0.35 3.58 3.16
CA ILE A 79 -0.67 2.68 2.63
C ILE A 79 -0.02 1.33 2.38
N ASP A 80 -0.49 0.30 3.09
CA ASP A 80 -0.08 -1.07 2.78
C ASP A 80 -1.03 -1.66 1.74
N GLY A 81 -0.51 -2.53 0.89
CA GLY A 81 -1.28 -3.13 -0.19
C GLY A 81 -0.71 -4.45 -0.69
N HIS A 82 -1.45 -5.04 -1.62
CA HIS A 82 -0.95 -6.13 -2.44
C HIS A 82 -0.72 -5.62 -3.85
N ALA A 83 0.46 -5.92 -4.38
CA ALA A 83 0.85 -5.50 -5.71
C ALA A 83 0.84 -6.67 -6.69
N ALA A 84 0.46 -6.38 -7.93
CA ALA A 84 0.57 -7.28 -9.07
C ALA A 84 1.09 -6.50 -10.28
N LEU A 85 1.84 -7.17 -11.15
CA LEU A 85 2.22 -6.61 -12.45
C LEU A 85 1.09 -6.89 -13.44
N ASP A 86 0.72 -5.89 -14.24
CA ASP A 86 -0.08 -6.08 -15.44
C ASP A 86 0.80 -6.51 -16.63
N ASP A 87 0.14 -6.74 -17.78
CA ASP A 87 0.80 -7.18 -19.02
C ASP A 87 1.78 -6.13 -19.59
N ASP A 88 1.62 -4.86 -19.24
CA ASP A 88 2.47 -3.75 -19.66
C ASP A 88 3.63 -3.49 -18.67
N PHE A 89 3.86 -4.41 -17.73
CA PHE A 89 4.80 -4.24 -16.61
C PHE A 89 4.48 -3.02 -15.74
N THR A 90 3.24 -2.53 -15.72
CA THR A 90 2.80 -1.55 -14.73
C THR A 90 2.46 -2.28 -13.45
N LEU A 91 2.90 -1.73 -12.32
CA LEU A 91 2.53 -2.26 -11.02
C LEU A 91 1.18 -1.68 -10.60
N GLU A 92 0.21 -2.55 -10.33
CA GLU A 92 -1.03 -2.20 -9.66
C GLU A 92 -0.95 -2.55 -8.19
N VAL A 93 -1.14 -1.58 -7.31
CA VAL A 93 -1.24 -1.78 -5.86
C VAL A 93 -2.69 -1.64 -5.43
N VAL A 94 -3.22 -2.69 -4.83
CA VAL A 94 -4.52 -2.69 -4.15
C VAL A 94 -4.29 -2.32 -2.69
N PRO A 95 -4.79 -1.17 -2.22
CA PRO A 95 -4.71 -0.77 -0.82
C PRO A 95 -5.47 -1.73 0.10
N THR A 96 -4.89 -2.03 1.26
CA THR A 96 -5.50 -2.88 2.30
C THR A 96 -5.72 -2.14 3.62
N GLN A 97 -4.89 -1.13 3.88
CA GLN A 97 -4.95 -0.30 5.08
C GLN A 97 -4.21 1.00 4.79
N ALA A 98 -4.65 2.09 5.42
CA ALA A 98 -3.93 3.35 5.38
C ALA A 98 -3.78 3.93 6.79
N VAL A 99 -2.66 4.61 7.02
CA VAL A 99 -2.37 5.33 8.26
C VAL A 99 -1.81 6.70 7.91
N LEU A 100 -2.40 7.73 8.49
CA LEU A 100 -1.86 9.08 8.49
C LEU A 100 -1.14 9.32 9.82
N HIS A 101 0.19 9.39 9.79
CA HIS A 101 1.02 9.63 10.96
C HIS A 101 1.42 11.09 11.04
N HIS A 102 1.04 11.78 12.12
CA HIS A 102 1.60 13.11 12.38
C HIS A 102 3.06 13.00 12.81
N THR A 103 3.96 13.72 12.13
CA THR A 103 5.34 13.89 12.60
C THR A 103 5.31 14.87 13.76
N GLY A 104 5.07 14.36 14.97
CA GLY A 104 4.87 15.18 16.15
C GLY A 104 5.95 16.26 16.33
N THR A 105 5.55 17.44 16.80
CA THR A 105 6.49 18.50 17.14
C THR A 105 7.24 18.12 18.42
N ALA A 106 8.57 18.28 18.43
CA ALA A 106 9.39 18.06 19.62
C ALA A 106 8.92 19.01 20.73
N GLY A 107 8.15 18.48 21.69
CA GLY A 107 7.60 19.25 22.82
C GLY A 107 6.27 18.74 23.35
N ALA A 108 5.47 18.04 22.54
CA ALA A 108 4.19 17.50 22.98
C ALA A 108 4.35 16.07 23.54
N MET A 109 4.69 15.94 24.83
CA MET A 109 4.55 14.68 25.57
C MET A 109 3.07 14.37 25.84
N SER A 110 2.27 14.15 24.79
CA SER A 110 0.97 13.51 24.96
C SER A 110 1.18 12.00 25.00
N ARG A 111 0.68 11.33 26.03
CA ARG A 111 0.85 9.89 26.26
C ARG A 111 0.00 9.01 25.33
N ARG A 112 -0.20 9.42 24.09
CA ARG A 112 -0.77 8.62 22.99
C ARG A 112 -0.05 8.97 21.68
N CYS A 113 -0.09 8.05 20.72
CA CYS A 113 0.05 8.33 19.28
C CYS A 113 -1.04 9.36 18.91
N GLY A 114 -0.84 10.64 19.26
CA GLY A 114 -1.94 11.55 19.60
C GLY A 114 -2.83 11.99 18.43
N ASP A 115 -2.37 11.80 17.20
CA ASP A 115 -3.10 12.19 15.98
C ASP A 115 -2.89 11.20 14.83
N CYS A 116 -2.62 9.93 15.17
CA CYS A 116 -2.45 8.88 14.18
C CYS A 116 -3.83 8.43 13.68
N ARG A 117 -4.19 8.73 12.42
CA ARG A 117 -5.50 8.36 11.87
C ARG A 117 -5.40 7.10 11.03
N ARG A 118 -6.11 6.04 11.40
CA ARG A 118 -6.15 4.79 10.64
C ARG A 118 -7.41 4.72 9.80
N PHE A 119 -7.25 4.25 8.57
CA PHE A 119 -8.33 3.91 7.66
C PHE A 119 -8.25 2.41 7.42
N ASN A 120 -9.23 1.68 7.96
CA ASN A 120 -9.42 0.28 7.57
C ASN A 120 -10.11 0.30 6.21
N LEU A 121 -9.36 -0.03 5.18
CA LEU A 121 -9.89 -0.12 3.84
C LEU A 121 -10.63 -1.44 3.74
N ALA A 122 -11.90 -1.39 3.34
CA ALA A 122 -12.66 -2.60 3.16
C ALA A 122 -11.90 -3.47 2.15
N PRO A 123 -11.57 -4.72 2.51
CA PRO A 123 -10.76 -5.54 1.62
C PRO A 123 -11.55 -5.74 0.35
N PRO A 124 -10.93 -5.53 -0.82
CA PRO A 124 -11.34 -6.31 -1.93
C PRO A 124 -10.30 -7.45 -2.00
N TYR A 125 -10.82 -8.67 -2.13
CA TYR A 125 -10.09 -9.92 -2.43
C TYR A 125 -9.11 -10.45 -1.36
N MET A 126 -9.63 -11.38 -0.54
CA MET A 126 -8.82 -12.57 -0.22
C MET A 126 -8.48 -13.25 -1.54
N LEU A 127 -7.24 -13.14 -2.01
CA LEU A 127 -6.72 -14.05 -3.03
C LEU A 127 -6.90 -15.48 -2.50
N GLY A 128 -7.66 -16.27 -3.24
CA GLY A 128 -8.10 -17.59 -2.85
C GLY A 128 -6.96 -18.51 -2.43
N ARG A 129 -6.95 -18.90 -1.16
CA ARG A 129 -6.55 -20.26 -0.78
C ARG A 129 -7.72 -21.19 -1.07
N THR A 130 -7.87 -21.60 -2.32
CA THR A 130 -8.63 -22.79 -2.73
C THR A 130 -7.68 -23.59 -3.62
N ASN A 131 -7.30 -24.84 -3.39
CA ASN A 131 -8.03 -25.94 -2.78
C ASN A 131 -7.00 -27.01 -2.34
N ARG A 132 -7.14 -27.56 -1.13
CA ARG A 132 -6.54 -28.86 -0.80
C ARG A 132 -7.31 -29.88 -1.64
N LEU A 133 -6.62 -30.62 -2.52
CA LEU A 133 -7.24 -31.72 -3.26
C LEU A 133 -7.94 -32.67 -2.27
N PRO A 134 -9.19 -33.10 -2.50
CA PRO A 134 -9.77 -34.14 -1.67
C PRO A 134 -8.96 -35.42 -1.87
N HIS A 135 -8.46 -35.98 -0.77
CA HIS A 135 -7.99 -37.36 -0.75
C HIS A 135 -9.12 -38.23 -1.27
N GLY A 136 -8.89 -38.86 -2.43
CA GLY A 136 -9.79 -39.87 -2.96
C GLY A 136 -9.90 -41.03 -1.97
N THR A 137 -11.11 -41.30 -1.51
CA THR A 137 -11.46 -42.59 -0.94
C THR A 137 -11.58 -43.58 -2.10
N GLY A 138 -10.46 -44.26 -2.38
CA GLY A 138 -10.45 -45.49 -3.17
C GLY A 138 -10.95 -46.65 -2.31
N ARG A 139 -11.85 -47.44 -2.90
CA ARG A 139 -12.47 -48.66 -2.37
C ARG A 139 -11.47 -49.70 -1.90
#